data_AF-A0A6G2Q772-F1
#
_entry.id   AF-A0A6G2Q772-F1
#
_cell.length_a   1.000
_cell.length_b   1.000
_cell.length_c   1.000
_cell.angle_alpha   90.00
_cell.angle_beta   90.00
_cell.angle_gamma   90.00
#
_symmetry.space_group_name_H-M   'P 1'
#
loop_
_entity.id
_entity.type
_entity.pdbx_description
1 polymer ?
#
loop_
_entity_poly.entity_id
_entity_poly.type
_entity_poly.pdbx_seq_one_letter_code
_entity_poly.pdbx_strand_id
1 'polypeptide(L)'
;DAADDPDALGGRARAVLGAGPHGPVTADLVADGPHLLIEGPAGSGRTELLRAVVASLAAAERPDRLGMVLIDGRDGVGTGNGRNEGLRVCVEIPHVTTHLIANDPVRMREFAQSLSAELKRRAELLGRTDFAQWHAGRVAPGRVIAQRTPPGAGDIEAPPSSTLRLRPGAAARQRAEAVPPLPRLVVVVDDLDALVSPALGAPGRPAAGS
;
A
#
# COMPACT_ATOMS: atom_id res chain seq x y z
N ASP A 1 7.49 -15.79 0.40
CA ASP A 1 8.20 -14.78 -0.41
C ASP A 1 7.17 -13.87 -1.05
N ALA A 2 7.18 -12.56 -0.75
CA ALA A 2 6.25 -11.60 -1.34
C ALA A 2 6.61 -11.25 -2.79
N ALA A 3 7.76 -11.73 -3.28
CA ALA A 3 8.41 -11.21 -4.47
C ALA A 3 7.79 -11.66 -5.80
N ASP A 4 7.03 -12.75 -5.87
CA ASP A 4 6.51 -13.28 -7.14
C ASP A 4 5.29 -14.19 -6.89
N ASP A 5 4.19 -13.62 -6.39
CA ASP A 5 2.90 -14.32 -6.53
C ASP A 5 2.25 -13.94 -7.87
N PRO A 6 2.26 -14.85 -8.87
CA PRO A 6 1.63 -14.59 -10.17
C PRO A 6 0.11 -14.46 -10.08
N ASP A 7 -0.51 -14.89 -8.97
CA ASP A 7 -1.97 -14.83 -8.81
C ASP A 7 -2.43 -13.47 -8.24
N ALA A 8 -1.52 -12.70 -7.64
CA ALA A 8 -1.79 -11.37 -7.08
C ALA A 8 -1.28 -10.25 -8.01
N LEU A 9 -1.81 -10.20 -9.23
CA LEU A 9 -1.32 -9.35 -10.32
C LEU A 9 -1.37 -7.83 -10.01
N GLY A 10 -2.25 -7.39 -9.10
CA GLY A 10 -2.32 -6.01 -8.61
C GLY A 10 -1.69 -5.75 -7.23
N GLY A 11 -0.99 -6.74 -6.67
CA GLY A 11 -0.50 -6.78 -5.31
C GLY A 11 -1.43 -7.53 -4.34
N ARG A 12 -1.04 -7.65 -3.08
CA ARG A 12 -1.84 -8.25 -2.00
C ARG A 12 -2.24 -7.19 -0.98
N ALA A 13 -3.37 -7.39 -0.32
CA ALA A 13 -3.82 -6.57 0.80
C ALA A 13 -4.36 -7.46 1.93
N ARG A 14 -3.60 -8.50 2.26
CA ARG A 14 -3.90 -9.43 3.35
C ARG A 14 -3.11 -9.06 4.59
N ALA A 15 -3.80 -8.84 5.70
CA ALA A 15 -3.21 -8.56 7.00
C ALA A 15 -3.42 -9.75 7.96
N VAL A 16 -2.38 -10.14 8.69
CA VAL A 16 -2.47 -11.05 9.83
C VAL A 16 -2.83 -10.22 11.06
N LEU A 17 -4.00 -10.48 11.63
CA LEU A 17 -4.53 -9.78 12.80
C LEU A 17 -4.03 -10.39 14.12
N GLY A 18 -3.67 -11.66 14.11
CA GLY A 18 -3.20 -12.39 15.29
C GLY A 18 -3.22 -13.90 15.09
N ALA A 19 -3.24 -14.65 16.19
CA ALA A 19 -3.35 -16.11 16.20
C ALA A 19 -4.62 -16.55 16.91
N GLY A 20 -5.30 -17.55 16.35
CA GLY A 20 -6.46 -18.21 16.93
C GLY A 20 -6.25 -19.73 17.06
N PRO A 21 -7.23 -20.46 17.61
CA PRO A 21 -7.14 -21.92 17.82
C PRO A 21 -6.90 -22.74 16.54
N HIS A 22 -7.18 -22.16 15.38
CA HIS A 22 -7.08 -22.80 14.07
C HIS A 22 -5.95 -22.21 13.19
N GLY A 23 -5.01 -21.49 13.80
CA GLY A 23 -3.92 -20.82 13.10
C GLY A 23 -4.10 -19.31 13.02
N PRO A 24 -3.41 -18.63 12.07
CA PRO A 24 -3.44 -17.17 11.99
C PRO A 24 -4.85 -16.66 11.66
N VAL A 25 -5.26 -15.60 12.34
CA VAL A 25 -6.46 -14.83 12.00
C VAL A 25 -6.05 -13.77 11.00
N THR A 26 -6.70 -13.73 9.83
CA THR A 26 -6.34 -12.82 8.74
C THR A 26 -7.56 -12.06 8.23
N ALA A 27 -7.33 -10.83 7.74
CA ALA A 27 -8.29 -10.08 6.93
C ALA A 27 -7.72 -9.87 5.54
N ASP A 28 -8.51 -10.14 4.50
CA ASP A 28 -8.12 -9.95 3.11
C ASP A 28 -8.94 -8.80 2.49
N LEU A 29 -8.35 -7.61 2.37
CA LEU A 29 -9.03 -6.41 1.88
C LEU A 29 -9.39 -6.48 0.38
N VAL A 30 -9.06 -7.59 -0.29
CA VAL A 30 -9.44 -7.85 -1.68
C VAL A 30 -10.58 -8.86 -1.73
N ALA A 31 -10.43 -9.98 -1.03
CA ALA A 31 -11.41 -11.07 -1.06
C ALA A 31 -12.64 -10.80 -0.17
N ASP A 32 -12.43 -10.19 1.00
CA ASP A 32 -13.48 -9.96 2.00
C ASP A 32 -14.20 -8.61 1.79
N GLY A 33 -13.59 -7.73 1.00
CA GLY A 33 -14.06 -6.36 0.73
C GLY A 33 -13.03 -5.30 1.12
N PRO A 34 -13.14 -4.07 0.57
CA PRO A 34 -12.06 -3.07 0.65
C PRO A 34 -11.94 -2.36 2.00
N HIS A 35 -12.75 -2.75 3.00
CA HIS A 35 -12.87 -2.03 4.26
C HIS A 35 -12.74 -2.99 5.45
N LEU A 36 -11.90 -2.58 6.41
CA LEU A 36 -11.75 -3.22 7.71
C LEU A 36 -12.11 -2.19 8.78
N LEU A 37 -13.06 -2.53 9.63
CA LEU A 37 -13.45 -1.73 10.78
C LEU A 37 -13.01 -2.43 12.06
N ILE A 38 -12.37 -1.68 12.96
CA ILE A 38 -11.90 -2.18 14.25
C ILE A 38 -12.57 -1.34 15.34
N GLU A 39 -13.37 -2.00 16.17
CA GLU A 39 -14.06 -1.38 17.30
C GLU A 39 -13.59 -1.98 18.61
N GLY A 40 -13.63 -1.18 19.67
CA GLY A 40 -13.27 -1.59 21.01
C GLY A 40 -13.28 -0.42 21.99
N PRO A 41 -13.49 -0.66 23.29
CA PRO A 41 -13.43 0.39 24.30
C PRO A 41 -12.01 0.96 24.44
N ALA A 42 -11.88 2.11 25.12
CA ALA A 42 -10.57 2.69 25.43
C ALA A 42 -9.67 1.65 26.14
N GLY A 43 -8.42 1.56 25.71
CA GLY A 43 -7.45 0.60 26.25
C GLY A 43 -7.56 -0.83 25.71
N SER A 44 -8.48 -1.12 24.78
CA SER A 44 -8.63 -2.45 24.16
C SER A 44 -7.48 -2.86 23.23
N GLY A 45 -6.57 -1.94 22.88
CA GLY A 45 -5.47 -2.20 21.96
C GLY A 45 -5.78 -1.91 20.49
N ARG A 46 -6.87 -1.19 20.15
CA ARG A 46 -7.22 -0.81 18.77
C ARG A 46 -6.04 -0.23 17.97
N THR A 47 -5.35 0.76 18.52
CA THR A 47 -4.18 1.38 17.88
C THR A 47 -3.04 0.38 17.67
N GLU A 48 -2.82 -0.53 18.63
CA GLU A 48 -1.79 -1.57 18.50
C GLU A 48 -2.15 -2.59 17.41
N LEU A 49 -3.42 -2.98 17.32
CA LEU A 49 -3.90 -3.82 16.23
C LEU A 49 -3.77 -3.11 14.87
N LEU A 50 -4.04 -1.80 14.78
CA LEU A 50 -3.83 -1.04 13.55
C LEU A 50 -2.35 -0.96 13.17
N ARG A 51 -1.43 -0.78 14.12
CA ARG A 51 0.02 -0.86 13.87
C ARG A 51 0.42 -2.24 13.36
N ALA A 52 -0.10 -3.31 13.96
CA ALA A 52 0.12 -4.67 13.50
C ALA A 52 -0.41 -4.91 12.08
N VAL A 53 -1.59 -4.34 11.74
CA VAL A 53 -2.15 -4.36 10.38
C VAL A 53 -1.22 -3.64 9.39
N VAL A 54 -0.75 -2.44 9.72
CA VAL A 54 0.19 -1.69 8.86
C VAL A 54 1.47 -2.48 8.62
N ALA A 55 2.07 -3.04 9.69
CA ALA A 55 3.27 -3.85 9.58
C ALA A 55 3.03 -5.13 8.76
N SER A 56 1.89 -5.81 8.97
CA SER A 56 1.54 -7.02 8.23
C SER A 56 1.30 -6.74 6.75
N LEU A 57 0.64 -5.64 6.40
CA LEU A 57 0.44 -5.25 4.99
C LEU A 57 1.76 -4.90 4.32
N ALA A 58 2.64 -4.15 5.00
CA ALA A 58 3.98 -3.82 4.52
C ALA A 58 4.87 -5.05 4.33
N ALA A 59 4.72 -6.06 5.18
CA ALA A 59 5.44 -7.33 5.04
C ALA A 59 4.88 -8.23 3.93
N ALA A 60 3.58 -8.10 3.63
CA ALA A 60 2.89 -8.94 2.66
C ALA A 60 3.05 -8.47 1.20
N GLU A 61 3.43 -7.21 0.97
CA GLU A 61 3.51 -6.62 -0.37
C GLU A 61 4.67 -5.63 -0.48
N ARG A 62 5.16 -5.34 -1.68
CA ARG A 62 6.24 -4.38 -1.93
C ARG A 62 5.73 -2.93 -1.99
N PRO A 63 6.56 -1.92 -1.65
CA PRO A 63 6.15 -0.51 -1.63
C PRO A 63 5.82 0.06 -3.02
N ASP A 64 6.28 -0.56 -4.11
CA ASP A 64 5.89 -0.20 -5.47
C ASP A 64 4.50 -0.73 -5.88
N ARG A 65 3.91 -1.63 -5.09
CA ARG A 65 2.58 -2.23 -5.35
C ARG A 65 1.54 -1.91 -4.27
N LEU A 66 1.97 -1.42 -3.11
CA LEU A 66 1.13 -0.99 -2.00
C LEU A 66 1.66 0.33 -1.41
N GLY A 67 0.81 1.35 -1.38
CA GLY A 67 1.02 2.60 -0.65
C GLY A 67 0.03 2.74 0.50
N MET A 68 0.45 3.40 1.58
CA MET A 68 -0.34 3.62 2.78
C MET A 68 -0.37 5.09 3.19
N VAL A 69 -1.55 5.57 3.59
CA VAL A 69 -1.75 6.87 4.22
C VAL A 69 -2.21 6.62 5.65
N LEU A 70 -1.57 7.26 6.61
CA LEU A 70 -1.90 7.15 8.03
C LEU A 70 -2.59 8.43 8.50
N ILE A 71 -3.71 8.28 9.21
CA ILE A 71 -4.48 9.38 9.78
C ILE A 71 -4.66 9.11 11.27
N ASP A 72 -3.97 9.88 12.09
CA ASP A 72 -4.14 9.85 13.54
C ASP A 72 -5.32 10.72 13.99
N GLY A 73 -5.91 10.34 15.12
CA GLY A 73 -6.96 11.10 15.78
C GLY A 73 -6.49 12.44 16.34
N ARG A 74 -7.44 13.17 16.95
CA ARG A 74 -7.18 14.48 17.58
C ARG A 74 -6.19 14.40 18.75
N ASP A 75 -6.09 13.23 19.38
CA ASP A 75 -5.51 13.05 20.71
C ASP A 75 -4.15 12.32 20.70
N GLY A 76 -3.26 12.63 19.74
CA GLY A 76 -1.82 12.36 19.89
C GLY A 76 -1.19 13.06 21.12
N VAL A 77 -1.98 13.90 21.81
CA VAL A 77 -1.68 14.54 23.10
C VAL A 77 -2.81 14.21 24.10
N GLY A 78 -3.10 12.93 24.31
CA GLY A 78 -4.03 12.50 25.35
C GLY A 78 -3.59 12.99 26.73
N THR A 79 -4.50 13.67 27.40
CA THR A 79 -4.49 14.06 28.82
C THR A 79 -4.47 12.80 29.70
N GLY A 80 -3.31 12.16 29.83
CA GLY A 80 -3.13 11.00 30.69
C GLY A 80 -1.88 10.19 30.37
N ASN A 81 -0.83 10.37 31.17
CA ASN A 81 0.16 9.38 31.59
C ASN A 81 0.99 8.62 30.52
N GLY A 82 0.96 9.00 29.25
CA GLY A 82 1.85 8.42 28.25
C GLY A 82 1.73 9.10 26.90
N ARG A 83 2.85 9.32 26.22
CA ARG A 83 2.86 9.77 24.82
C ARG A 83 2.29 8.62 23.98
N ASN A 84 0.98 8.60 23.70
CA ASN A 84 0.46 7.69 22.69
C ASN A 84 0.97 8.17 21.33
N GLU A 85 1.97 7.48 20.80
CA GLU A 85 2.56 7.84 19.50
C GLU A 85 1.65 7.51 18.32
N GLY A 86 0.44 6.98 18.55
CA GLY A 86 -0.55 6.71 17.50
C GLY A 86 0.04 5.86 16.38
N LEU A 87 -0.27 6.19 15.14
CA LEU A 87 0.31 5.58 13.95
C LEU A 87 1.66 6.20 13.56
N ARG A 88 2.12 7.25 14.25
CA ARG A 88 3.40 7.92 13.95
C ARG A 88 4.60 6.98 14.01
N VAL A 89 4.54 5.92 14.82
CA VAL A 89 5.59 4.89 14.87
C VAL A 89 5.81 4.16 13.52
N CYS A 90 4.82 4.20 12.64
CA CYS A 90 4.86 3.53 11.35
C CYS A 90 5.38 4.42 10.20
N VAL A 91 5.72 5.69 10.43
CA VAL A 91 6.06 6.64 9.34
C VAL A 91 7.34 6.29 8.58
N GLU A 92 8.25 5.56 9.21
CA GLU A 92 9.52 5.12 8.58
C GLU A 92 9.33 3.87 7.70
N ILE A 93 8.12 3.31 7.62
CA ILE A 93 7.83 2.18 6.74
C ILE A 93 7.82 2.66 5.28
N PRO A 94 8.55 2.01 4.35
CA PRO A 94 8.70 2.49 2.96
C PRO A 94 7.39 2.65 2.17
N HIS A 95 6.34 1.94 2.56
CA HIS A 95 5.00 1.99 1.96
C HIS A 95 4.20 3.22 2.40
N VAL A 96 4.56 3.85 3.52
CA VAL A 96 3.83 4.98 4.08
C VAL A 96 4.23 6.26 3.35
N THR A 97 3.31 6.85 2.60
CA THR A 97 3.57 8.05 1.79
C THR A 97 3.13 9.33 2.47
N THR A 98 2.23 9.24 3.44
CA THR A 98 1.60 10.41 4.05
C THR A 98 1.12 10.07 5.46
N HIS A 99 1.37 10.98 6.41
CA HIS A 99 0.84 10.94 7.77
C HIS A 99 0.11 12.26 8.05
N LEU A 100 -1.10 12.17 8.59
CA LEU A 100 -1.98 13.29 8.88
C LEU A 100 -2.53 13.17 10.30
N ILE A 101 -2.91 14.31 10.86
CA ILE A 101 -3.63 14.39 12.13
C ILE A 101 -5.00 15.00 11.83
N ALA A 102 -6.07 14.37 12.31
CA ALA A 102 -7.44 14.78 12.01
C ALA A 102 -7.81 16.20 12.47
N ASN A 103 -7.00 16.85 13.31
CA ASN A 103 -7.21 18.21 13.79
C ASN A 103 -6.64 19.31 12.87
N ASP A 104 -5.97 18.98 11.76
CA ASP A 104 -5.47 19.95 10.77
C ASP A 104 -6.44 20.06 9.58
N PRO A 105 -7.39 21.02 9.59
CA PRO A 105 -8.44 21.11 8.57
C PRO A 105 -7.91 21.53 7.20
N VAL A 106 -6.75 22.20 7.13
CA VAL A 106 -6.14 22.61 5.86
C VAL A 106 -5.53 21.39 5.19
N ARG A 107 -4.68 20.65 5.91
CA ARG A 107 -4.08 19.42 5.38
C ARG A 107 -5.11 18.35 5.05
N MET A 108 -6.15 18.21 5.88
CA MET A 108 -7.23 17.27 5.61
C MET A 108 -7.99 17.62 4.32
N ARG A 109 -8.21 18.91 4.06
CA ARG A 109 -8.84 19.38 2.83
C ARG A 109 -7.96 19.14 1.60
N GLU A 110 -6.68 19.47 1.69
CA GLU A 110 -5.69 19.20 0.63
C GLU A 110 -5.57 17.71 0.32
N PHE A 111 -5.56 16.87 1.37
CA PHE A 111 -5.59 15.43 1.23
C PHE A 111 -6.86 14.93 0.55
N ALA A 112 -8.04 15.38 0.98
CA ALA A 112 -9.31 15.01 0.37
C ALA A 112 -9.39 15.42 -1.12
N GLN A 113 -8.86 16.61 -1.47
CA GLN A 113 -8.76 17.06 -2.85
C GLN A 113 -7.81 16.18 -3.67
N SER A 114 -6.64 15.85 -3.12
CA SER A 114 -5.64 15.00 -3.76
C SER A 114 -6.16 13.57 -3.96
N LEU A 115 -6.82 13.01 -2.95
CA LEU A 115 -7.45 11.70 -3.02
C LEU A 115 -8.57 11.68 -4.07
N SER A 116 -9.41 12.72 -4.12
CA SER A 116 -10.46 12.85 -5.14
C SER A 116 -9.89 12.92 -6.56
N ALA A 117 -8.82 13.69 -6.76
CA ALA A 117 -8.12 13.77 -8.03
C ALA A 117 -7.48 12.43 -8.43
N GLU A 118 -6.88 11.71 -7.47
CA GLU A 118 -6.31 10.38 -7.70
C GLU A 118 -7.38 9.36 -8.05
N LEU A 119 -8.52 9.33 -7.34
CA LEU A 119 -9.65 8.47 -7.67
C LEU A 119 -10.18 8.74 -9.09
N LYS A 120 -10.28 10.01 -9.48
CA LYS A 120 -10.66 10.40 -10.85
C LYS A 120 -9.65 9.91 -11.88
N ARG A 121 -8.36 10.12 -11.66
CA ARG A 121 -7.27 9.62 -12.52
C ARG A 121 -7.34 8.11 -12.67
N ARG A 122 -7.59 7.38 -11.58
CA ARG A 122 -7.74 5.92 -11.60
C ARG A 122 -8.97 5.48 -12.38
N ALA A 123 -10.10 6.17 -12.22
CA ALA A 123 -11.31 5.88 -12.99
C ALA A 123 -11.07 6.05 -14.50
N GLU A 124 -10.36 7.10 -14.92
CA GLU A 124 -9.97 7.33 -16.31
C GLU A 124 -9.00 6.25 -16.84
N LEU A 125 -8.05 5.79 -16.01
CA LEU A 125 -7.07 4.76 -16.38
C LEU A 125 -7.65 3.34 -16.47
N LEU A 126 -8.57 3.01 -15.56
CA LEU A 126 -9.23 1.70 -15.49
C LEU A 126 -10.35 1.59 -16.52
N GLY A 127 -11.02 2.70 -16.84
CA GLY A 127 -12.15 2.75 -17.75
C GLY A 127 -13.29 1.87 -17.26
N ARG A 128 -13.60 0.80 -18.01
CA ARG A 128 -14.61 -0.21 -17.66
C ARG A 128 -14.03 -1.47 -17.02
N THR A 129 -12.71 -1.56 -16.93
CA THR A 129 -12.01 -2.74 -16.42
C THR A 129 -11.88 -2.63 -14.92
N ASP A 130 -12.09 -3.72 -14.18
CA ASP A 130 -11.78 -3.72 -12.76
C ASP A 130 -10.26 -3.71 -12.51
N PHE A 131 -9.84 -3.41 -11.28
CA PHE A 131 -8.43 -3.29 -10.92
C PHE A 131 -7.64 -4.60 -11.14
N ALA A 132 -8.23 -5.76 -10.85
CA ALA A 132 -7.54 -7.04 -10.99
C ALA A 132 -7.35 -7.42 -12.47
N GLN A 133 -8.40 -7.26 -13.28
CA GLN A 133 -8.36 -7.45 -14.72
C GLN A 133 -7.41 -6.47 -15.41
N TRP A 134 -7.37 -5.21 -14.96
CA TRP A 134 -6.45 -4.20 -15.49
C TRP A 134 -5.00 -4.62 -15.30
N HIS A 135 -4.66 -5.13 -14.12
CA HIS A 135 -3.32 -5.66 -13.85
C HIS A 135 -3.06 -6.96 -14.63
N ALA A 136 -4.03 -7.86 -14.72
CA ALA A 136 -3.88 -9.12 -15.47
C ALA A 136 -3.60 -8.89 -16.97
N GLY A 137 -4.26 -7.92 -17.60
CA GLY A 137 -4.02 -7.56 -19.00
C GLY A 137 -2.66 -6.90 -19.25
N ARG A 138 -1.97 -6.42 -18.20
CA ARG A 138 -0.64 -5.79 -18.31
C ARG A 138 0.51 -6.73 -17.95
N VAL A 139 0.23 -7.87 -17.32
CA VAL A 139 1.19 -8.98 -17.22
C VAL A 139 1.17 -9.76 -18.54
N ALA A 140 1.61 -9.11 -19.61
CA ALA A 140 1.96 -9.82 -20.84
C ALA A 140 3.16 -10.76 -20.55
N PRO A 141 3.20 -11.97 -21.14
CA PRO A 141 4.02 -13.06 -20.65
C PRO A 141 5.49 -12.63 -20.62
N GLY A 142 6.08 -12.74 -19.43
CA GLY A 142 7.51 -12.58 -19.25
C GLY A 142 8.21 -13.37 -20.34
N ARG A 143 8.98 -12.65 -21.17
CA ARG A 143 9.80 -13.20 -22.24
C ARG A 143 10.49 -14.45 -21.71
N VAL A 144 10.06 -15.62 -22.18
CA VAL A 144 10.72 -16.91 -21.89
C VAL A 144 12.17 -16.72 -22.30
N ILE A 145 13.06 -16.58 -21.31
CA ILE A 145 14.48 -16.60 -21.56
C ILE A 145 14.74 -18.05 -21.96
N ALA A 146 14.84 -18.31 -23.27
CA ALA A 146 15.29 -19.59 -23.76
C ALA A 146 16.60 -19.91 -23.05
N GLN A 147 16.59 -20.94 -22.20
CA GLN A 147 17.81 -21.44 -21.58
C GLN A 147 18.79 -21.73 -22.71
N ARG A 148 19.99 -21.15 -22.62
CA ARG A 148 21.07 -21.51 -23.54
C ARG A 148 21.31 -23.01 -23.39
N THR A 149 20.95 -23.76 -24.42
CA THR A 149 21.39 -25.15 -24.56
C THR A 149 22.91 -25.17 -24.45
N PRO A 150 23.51 -25.97 -23.54
CA PRO A 150 24.95 -26.06 -23.45
C PRO A 150 25.49 -26.65 -24.75
N PRO A 151 26.54 -26.08 -25.37
CA PRO A 151 27.15 -26.71 -26.53
C PRO A 151 27.84 -27.99 -26.09
N GLY A 152 27.58 -29.06 -26.84
CA GLY A 152 28.24 -30.35 -26.69
C GLY A 152 29.74 -30.28 -26.93
N ALA A 153 30.41 -31.33 -26.44
CA ALA A 153 31.84 -31.57 -26.50
C ALA A 153 32.47 -31.29 -27.87
N GLY A 154 33.56 -30.51 -27.88
CA GLY A 154 34.36 -30.25 -29.07
C GLY A 154 35.53 -29.31 -28.77
N ASP A 155 36.70 -29.93 -28.60
CA ASP A 155 38.10 -29.49 -28.73
C ASP A 155 38.56 -28.06 -28.38
N ILE A 156 39.68 -28.08 -27.63
CA ILE A 156 40.50 -26.98 -27.16
C ILE A 156 41.43 -26.52 -28.29
N GLU A 157 41.21 -25.35 -28.89
CA GLU A 157 42.29 -24.41 -29.28
C GLU A 157 41.77 -23.08 -29.88
N ALA A 158 42.56 -22.01 -29.66
CA ALA A 158 42.48 -20.62 -30.11
C ALA A 158 41.67 -19.62 -29.25
N PRO A 159 42.24 -18.45 -28.88
CA PRO A 159 41.54 -17.43 -28.12
C PRO A 159 40.78 -16.50 -29.07
N PRO A 160 39.45 -16.31 -28.94
CA PRO A 160 38.80 -15.21 -29.61
C PRO A 160 38.91 -13.98 -28.71
N SER A 161 39.81 -13.07 -29.11
CA SER A 161 39.69 -11.66 -28.72
C SER A 161 38.39 -11.13 -29.32
N SER A 162 37.31 -11.12 -28.55
CA SER A 162 36.05 -10.48 -28.94
C SER A 162 35.72 -9.40 -27.92
N THR A 163 36.05 -8.16 -28.27
CA THR A 163 35.49 -6.99 -27.61
C THR A 163 33.96 -7.08 -27.68
N LEU A 164 33.33 -7.08 -26.52
CA LEU A 164 31.88 -6.99 -26.37
C LEU A 164 31.46 -5.62 -26.92
N ARG A 165 31.15 -5.54 -28.22
CA ARG A 165 30.39 -4.42 -28.76
C ARG A 165 28.99 -4.50 -28.17
N LEU A 166 28.78 -3.79 -27.06
CA LEU A 166 27.46 -3.39 -26.61
C LEU A 166 26.84 -2.55 -27.74
N ARG A 167 26.10 -3.22 -28.63
CA ARG A 167 25.06 -2.52 -29.40
C ARG A 167 24.17 -1.87 -28.35
N PRO A 168 23.85 -0.57 -28.43
CA PRO A 168 22.77 0.01 -27.64
C PRO A 168 21.49 -0.66 -28.14
N GLY A 169 21.16 -1.79 -27.52
CA GLY A 169 20.07 -2.65 -27.94
C GLY A 169 18.76 -1.96 -27.66
N ALA A 170 17.86 -2.02 -28.63
CA ALA A 170 16.45 -1.65 -28.51
C ALA A 170 15.75 -2.19 -27.23
N ALA A 171 16.35 -3.20 -26.56
CA ALA A 171 15.95 -3.69 -25.24
C ALA A 171 16.01 -2.63 -24.11
N ALA A 172 16.92 -1.65 -24.17
CA ALA A 172 16.98 -0.57 -23.18
C ALA A 172 15.87 0.48 -23.42
N ARG A 173 15.48 0.69 -24.69
CA ARG A 173 14.35 1.56 -25.07
C ARG A 173 13.00 0.92 -24.70
N GLN A 174 12.89 -0.41 -24.76
CA GLN A 174 11.67 -1.13 -24.34
C GLN A 174 11.44 -1.17 -22.83
N ARG A 175 12.48 -0.88 -22.00
CA ARG A 175 12.32 -0.73 -20.54
C ARG A 175 11.60 0.57 -20.15
N ALA A 176 11.40 1.50 -21.08
CA ALA A 176 10.97 2.87 -20.81
C ALA A 176 9.48 3.17 -21.06
N GLU A 177 8.67 2.18 -21.45
CA GLU A 177 7.23 2.38 -21.76
C GLU A 177 6.26 1.58 -20.87
N ALA A 178 6.76 0.87 -19.85
CA ALA A 178 5.88 0.28 -18.84
C ALA A 178 5.37 1.41 -17.93
N VAL A 179 4.12 1.84 -18.12
CA VAL A 179 3.41 2.66 -17.13
C VAL A 179 3.59 2.00 -15.76
N PRO A 180 4.07 2.71 -14.73
CA PRO A 180 4.30 2.11 -13.42
C PRO A 180 3.00 1.45 -12.93
N PRO A 181 3.08 0.26 -12.31
CA PRO A 181 1.91 -0.47 -11.85
C PRO A 181 1.08 0.45 -10.93
N LEU A 182 -0.24 0.43 -11.07
CA LEU A 182 -1.13 1.20 -10.21
C LEU A 182 -1.11 0.56 -8.80
N PRO A 183 -0.46 1.15 -7.79
CA PRO A 183 -0.36 0.51 -6.48
C PRO A 183 -1.72 0.54 -5.78
N ARG A 184 -1.99 -0.46 -4.96
CA ARG A 184 -3.08 -0.36 -3.98
C ARG A 184 -2.81 0.79 -3.03
N LEU A 185 -3.85 1.54 -2.69
CA LEU A 185 -3.78 2.61 -1.72
C LEU A 185 -4.65 2.21 -0.53
N VAL A 186 -4.04 2.08 0.65
CA VAL A 186 -4.75 1.81 1.91
C VAL A 186 -4.70 3.06 2.78
N VAL A 187 -5.85 3.55 3.20
CA VAL A 187 -5.97 4.67 4.14
C VAL A 187 -6.30 4.09 5.51
N VAL A 188 -5.39 4.28 6.47
CA VAL A 188 -5.52 3.78 7.84
C VAL A 188 -5.88 4.95 8.74
N VAL A 189 -6.98 4.81 9.48
CA VAL A 189 -7.52 5.85 10.36
C VAL A 189 -7.59 5.30 11.79
N ASP A 190 -6.83 5.89 12.72
CA ASP A 190 -6.79 5.42 14.12
C ASP A 190 -8.02 5.84 14.94
N ASP A 191 -8.62 6.97 14.58
CA ASP A 191 -9.80 7.51 15.23
C ASP A 191 -10.79 8.02 14.18
N LEU A 192 -11.67 7.11 13.76
CA LEU A 192 -12.69 7.41 12.76
C LEU A 192 -13.68 8.47 13.27
N ASP A 193 -14.04 8.42 14.55
CA ASP A 193 -14.96 9.39 15.15
C ASP A 193 -14.39 10.80 15.12
N ALA A 194 -13.10 10.97 15.43
CA ALA A 194 -12.41 12.25 15.28
C ALA A 194 -12.34 12.74 13.83
N LEU A 195 -12.24 11.84 12.86
CA LEU A 195 -12.19 12.17 11.44
C LEU A 195 -13.55 12.63 10.89
N VAL A 196 -14.65 11.99 11.31
CA VAL A 196 -16.00 12.30 10.79
C VAL A 196 -16.78 13.31 11.63
N SER A 197 -16.36 13.54 12.88
CA SER A 197 -16.96 14.58 13.72
C SER A 197 -16.70 15.97 13.13
N PRO A 198 -17.69 16.88 13.10
CA PRO A 198 -17.41 18.25 12.72
C PRO A 198 -16.35 18.85 13.65
N ALA A 199 -15.47 19.67 13.07
CA ALA A 199 -14.53 20.48 13.86
C ALA A 199 -15.31 21.25 14.94
N LEU A 200 -14.77 21.32 16.16
CA LEU A 200 -15.34 22.12 17.25
C LEU A 200 -15.68 23.52 16.71
N GLY A 201 -16.97 23.90 16.72
CA GLY A 201 -17.47 25.17 16.20
C GLY A 201 -18.30 25.12 14.91
N ALA A 202 -18.56 23.95 14.32
CA ALA A 202 -19.50 23.85 13.20
C ALA A 202 -20.94 24.22 13.65
N PRO A 203 -21.70 24.97 12.82
CA PRO A 203 -23.06 25.39 13.16
C PRO A 203 -23.95 24.18 13.37
N GLY A 204 -24.41 23.94 14.60
CA GLY A 204 -25.26 22.79 14.94
C GLY A 204 -25.09 22.20 16.34
N ARG A 205 -24.12 22.65 17.14
CA ARG A 205 -24.04 22.26 18.57
C ARG A 205 -24.30 23.48 19.46
N PRO A 206 -25.23 23.42 20.43
CA PRO A 206 -25.27 24.44 21.48
C PRO A 206 -23.92 24.40 22.21
N ALA A 207 -23.29 25.57 22.38
CA ALA A 207 -22.15 25.69 23.28
C ALA A 207 -22.60 25.17 24.64
N ALA A 208 -21.89 24.16 25.18
CA ALA A 208 -22.11 23.74 26.55
C ALA A 208 -21.89 24.96 27.43
N GLY A 209 -22.92 25.31 28.20
CA GLY A 209 -23.02 26.59 28.88
C GLY A 209 -21.87 26.87 29.85
N SER A 210 -21.59 28.16 29.99
CA SER A 210 -21.28 28.82 31.26
C SER A 210 -22.01 30.15 31.27
#